data_AF-A0A2T6KVC1-F1
#
_entry.id   AF-A0A2T6KVC1-F1
#
_cell.length_a   1.000
_cell.length_b   1.000
_cell.length_c   1.000
_cell.angle_alpha   90.00
_cell.angle_beta   90.00
_cell.angle_gamma   90.00
#
_symmetry.space_group_name_H-M   'P 1'
#
loop_
_entity.id
_entity.type
_entity.pdbx_description
1 polymer ?
#
loop_
_entity_poly.entity_id
_entity_poly.type
_entity_poly.pdbx_seq_one_letter_code
_entity_poly.pdbx_strand_id
1 'polypeptide(L)'
;MESDLADPGNFVLHAWVDESMRRASDGHRGLYLLAAVVADPTSCEPVRDALRELVWKANGRLHWRDETRSRRAKIASAISIQDLAHVVVVAAPVDPRRQ
;
A
#
# COMPACT_ATOMS: atom_id res chain seq x y z
N MET A 1 -32.71 19.48 -18.28
CA MET A 1 -31.50 20.16 -17.77
C MET A 1 -31.60 20.07 -16.26
N GLU A 2 -31.24 18.90 -15.73
CA GLU A 2 -31.19 18.64 -14.29
C GLU A 2 -29.70 18.58 -13.98
N SER A 3 -29.24 19.57 -13.23
CA SER A 3 -27.86 19.69 -12.83
C SER A 3 -27.57 18.66 -11.75
N ASP A 4 -26.75 17.66 -12.08
CA ASP A 4 -25.96 16.88 -11.13
C ASP A 4 -24.99 17.83 -10.41
N LEU A 5 -25.49 18.58 -9.45
CA LEU A 5 -24.66 19.20 -8.43
C LEU A 5 -24.46 18.14 -7.37
N ALA A 6 -23.28 17.51 -7.42
CA ALA A 6 -22.78 16.66 -6.34
C ALA A 6 -23.05 17.33 -5.00
N ASP A 7 -23.68 16.58 -4.08
CA ASP A 7 -23.91 17.00 -2.70
C ASP A 7 -22.56 17.41 -2.07
N PRO A 8 -22.36 18.70 -1.73
CA PRO A 8 -21.09 19.18 -1.18
C PRO A 8 -20.84 18.67 0.26
N GLY A 9 -21.75 17.88 0.83
CA GLY A 9 -21.75 17.47 2.23
C GLY A 9 -21.01 16.17 2.57
N ASN A 10 -20.61 15.34 1.60
CA ASN A 10 -20.05 14.03 1.92
C ASN A 10 -18.62 13.85 1.40
N PHE A 11 -17.65 14.40 2.13
CA PHE A 11 -16.23 14.09 1.95
C PHE A 11 -15.95 12.67 2.45
N VAL A 12 -16.07 11.69 1.55
CA VAL A 12 -15.79 10.28 1.84
C VAL A 12 -14.44 9.92 1.27
N LEU A 13 -13.55 9.42 2.12
CA LEU A 13 -12.29 8.80 1.71
C LEU A 13 -12.29 7.33 2.11
N HIS A 14 -11.62 6.50 1.31
CA HIS A 14 -11.31 5.14 1.68
C HIS A 14 -9.89 5.05 2.22
N ALA A 15 -9.69 4.27 3.28
CA ALA A 15 -8.38 4.04 3.86
C ALA A 15 -8.12 2.54 4.01
N TRP A 16 -6.90 2.13 3.69
CA TRP A 16 -6.38 0.78 3.94
C TRP A 16 -5.10 0.88 4.75
N VAL A 17 -4.93 -0.07 5.66
CA VAL A 17 -3.74 -0.18 6.51
C VAL A 17 -3.24 -1.61 6.45
N ASP A 18 -1.93 -1.77 6.34
CA ASP A 18 -1.25 -3.06 6.49
C ASP A 18 0.00 -2.92 7.34
N GLU A 19 0.35 -3.98 8.04
CA GLU A 19 1.46 -4.02 8.98
C GLU A 19 2.46 -5.13 8.62
N SER A 20 3.74 -4.81 8.74
CA SER A 20 4.80 -5.81 8.66
C SER A 20 5.78 -5.66 9.81
N MET A 21 6.00 -6.75 10.55
CA MET A 21 6.95 -6.79 11.65
C MET A 21 7.99 -7.89 11.43
N ARG A 22 9.25 -7.55 11.63
CA ARG A 22 10.35 -8.50 11.75
C ARG A 22 10.92 -8.40 13.15
N ARG A 23 10.81 -9.49 13.92
CA ARG A 23 11.41 -9.58 15.25
C ARG A 23 12.93 -9.49 15.15
N ALA A 24 13.56 -8.99 16.21
CA ALA A 24 15.00 -9.09 16.36
C ALA A 24 15.39 -10.58 16.45
N SER A 25 16.44 -10.96 15.73
CA SER A 25 17.07 -12.28 15.78
C SER A 25 18.58 -12.11 15.67
N ASP A 26 19.36 -13.16 15.91
CA ASP A 26 20.83 -13.09 15.86
C ASP A 26 21.32 -12.39 14.58
N GLY A 27 21.98 -11.24 14.74
CA GLY A 27 22.49 -10.41 13.65
C GLY A 27 21.50 -9.45 12.96
N HIS A 28 20.21 -9.47 13.31
CA HIS A 28 19.18 -8.62 12.72
C HIS A 28 18.44 -7.76 13.74
N ARG A 29 18.41 -6.44 13.51
CA ARG A 29 17.59 -5.52 14.29
C ARG A 29 16.11 -5.73 13.99
N GLY A 30 15.29 -5.65 15.05
CA GLY A 30 13.83 -5.64 14.93
C GLY A 30 13.35 -4.45 14.11
N LEU A 31 12.32 -4.66 13.30
CA LEU A 31 11.72 -3.67 12.41
C LEU A 31 10.21 -3.78 12.50
N TYR A 32 9.54 -2.64 12.60
CA TYR A 32 8.09 -2.52 12.46
C TYR A 32 7.78 -1.52 11.36
N LEU A 33 6.89 -1.90 10.46
CA LEU A 33 6.38 -1.10 9.37
C LEU A 33 4.85 -1.07 9.47
N LEU A 34 4.28 0.12 9.44
CA LEU A 34 2.85 0.32 9.21
C LEU A 34 2.72 1.16 7.95
N ALA A 35 1.98 0.66 6.98
CA ALA A 35 1.66 1.39 5.76
C ALA A 35 0.16 1.68 5.74
N ALA A 36 -0.19 2.93 5.47
CA ALA A 36 -1.56 3.35 5.23
C ALA A 36 -1.67 4.02 3.87
N VAL A 37 -2.79 3.81 3.20
CA VAL A 37 -3.14 4.46 1.94
C VAL A 37 -4.52 5.04 2.08
N VAL A 38 -4.67 6.31 1.71
CA VAL A 38 -5.97 7.00 1.64
C VAL A 38 -6.23 7.37 0.18
N ALA A 39 -7.45 7.09 -0.29
CA ALA A 39 -7.86 7.33 -1.66
C ALA A 39 -9.24 7.97 -1.74
N ASP A 40 -9.43 8.79 -2.77
CA ASP A 40 -10.75 9.17 -3.23
C ASP A 40 -11.49 7.92 -3.77
N PRO A 41 -12.78 7.71 -3.44
CA PRO A 41 -13.57 6.60 -3.95
C PRO A 41 -13.54 6.45 -5.48
N THR A 42 -13.49 7.58 -6.22
CA THR A 42 -13.45 7.60 -7.69
C THR A 42 -12.13 7.07 -8.26
N SER A 43 -11.03 7.18 -7.49
CA SER A 43 -9.72 6.65 -7.87
C SER A 43 -9.55 5.17 -7.58
N CYS A 44 -10.44 4.56 -6.79
CA CYS A 44 -10.24 3.20 -6.26
C CYS A 44 -10.23 2.10 -7.33
N GLU A 45 -11.19 2.09 -8.26
CA GLU A 45 -11.24 1.07 -9.31
C GLU A 45 -10.11 1.23 -10.35
N PRO A 46 -9.81 2.45 -10.88
CA PRO A 46 -8.64 2.65 -11.75
C PRO A 46 -7.32 2.20 -11.11
N VAL A 47 -7.10 2.54 -9.83
CA VAL A 47 -5.92 2.10 -9.08
C VAL A 47 -5.91 0.58 -8.94
N ARG A 48 -7.06 -0.03 -8.61
CA ARG A 48 -7.15 -1.49 -8.48
C ARG A 48 -6.78 -2.19 -9.79
N ASP A 49 -7.26 -1.70 -10.92
CA ASP A 49 -6.97 -2.29 -12.22
C ASP A 49 -5.49 -2.16 -12.57
N ALA A 50 -4.89 -0.98 -12.37
CA ALA A 50 -3.45 -0.76 -12.55
C ALA A 50 -2.59 -1.69 -11.66
N LEU A 51 -2.99 -1.91 -10.41
CA LEU A 51 -2.28 -2.82 -9.50
C LEU A 51 -2.48 -4.30 -9.87
N ARG A 52 -3.65 -4.67 -10.41
CA ARG A 52 -3.93 -6.04 -10.88
C ARG A 52 -3.05 -6.43 -12.07
N GLU A 53 -2.73 -5.50 -12.95
CA GLU A 53 -1.81 -5.74 -14.07
C GLU A 53 -0.38 -6.10 -13.61
N LEU A 54 -0.01 -5.78 -12.38
CA LEU A 54 1.28 -6.17 -11.79
C LEU A 54 1.31 -7.63 -11.36
N VAL A 55 0.17 -8.32 -11.31
CA VAL A 55 0.08 -9.73 -10.95
C VAL A 55 0.33 -10.59 -12.20
N TRP A 56 1.45 -11.32 -12.21
CA TRP A 56 1.87 -12.12 -13.38
C TRP A 56 1.05 -13.40 -13.63
N LYS A 57 0.37 -13.93 -12.62
CA LYS A 57 -0.45 -15.14 -12.75
C LYS A 57 -1.91 -14.77 -12.60
N ALA A 58 -2.76 -15.20 -13.54
CA ALA A 58 -4.19 -14.92 -13.54
C ALA A 58 -4.91 -15.26 -12.22
N ASN A 59 -4.36 -16.20 -11.42
CA ASN A 59 -4.86 -16.58 -10.08
C ASN A 59 -3.81 -16.42 -8.97
N GLY A 60 -2.69 -15.71 -9.21
CA GLY A 60 -1.60 -15.59 -8.24
C GLY A 60 -1.73 -14.39 -7.33
N ARG A 61 -1.13 -14.47 -6.14
CA ARG A 61 -0.86 -13.29 -5.30
C ARG A 61 0.53 -12.76 -5.68
N LEU A 62 0.71 -11.44 -5.58
CA LEU A 62 2.03 -10.83 -5.65
C LEU A 62 2.75 -11.09 -4.33
N HIS A 63 3.79 -11.92 -4.36
CA HIS A 63 4.61 -12.22 -3.19
C HIS A 63 5.95 -11.48 -3.29
N TRP A 64 6.09 -10.36 -2.55
CA TRP A 64 7.25 -9.46 -2.64
C TRP A 64 8.62 -10.15 -2.57
N ARG A 65 8.74 -11.24 -1.78
CA ARG A 65 10.00 -12.00 -1.63
C ARG A 65 10.38 -12.78 -2.87
N ASP A 66 9.39 -13.21 -3.66
CA ASP A 66 9.61 -14.01 -4.86
C ASP A 66 9.92 -13.12 -6.08
N GLU A 67 9.85 -11.80 -5.91
CA GLU A 67 10.05 -10.84 -6.99
C GLU A 67 11.53 -10.50 -7.23
N THR A 68 11.91 -10.51 -8.50
CA THR A 68 13.22 -10.01 -8.93
C THR A 68 13.38 -8.53 -8.56
N ARG A 69 14.63 -8.07 -8.40
CA ARG A 69 14.91 -6.67 -8.05
C ARG A 69 14.30 -5.69 -9.06
N SER A 70 14.42 -5.98 -10.35
CA SER A 70 13.85 -5.15 -11.43
C SER A 70 12.32 -5.07 -11.31
N ARG A 71 11.67 -6.21 -11.03
CA ARG A 71 10.21 -6.26 -10.87
C ARG A 71 9.73 -5.51 -9.62
N ARG A 72 10.46 -5.61 -8.51
CA ARG A 72 10.18 -4.81 -7.30
C ARG A 72 10.22 -3.31 -7.57
N ALA A 73 11.21 -2.85 -8.34
CA ALA A 73 11.28 -1.44 -8.75
C ALA A 73 10.11 -1.03 -9.65
N LYS A 74 9.73 -1.87 -10.62
CA LYS A 74 8.55 -1.64 -11.47
C LYS A 74 7.26 -1.55 -10.65
N ILE A 75 7.07 -2.46 -9.69
CA ILE A 75 5.90 -2.47 -8.80
C ILE A 75 5.87 -1.20 -7.95
N ALA A 76 6.97 -0.83 -7.31
CA ALA A 76 7.05 0.38 -6.50
C ALA A 76 6.75 1.64 -7.33
N SER A 77 7.30 1.72 -8.56
CA SER A 77 7.04 2.83 -9.47
C SER A 77 5.58 2.89 -9.93
N ALA A 78 4.94 1.74 -10.17
CA ALA A 78 3.54 1.70 -10.57
C ALA A 78 2.60 2.16 -9.43
N ILE A 79 2.96 1.86 -8.18
CA ILE A 79 2.23 2.35 -7.00
C ILE A 79 2.45 3.87 -6.84
N SER A 80 3.68 4.37 -7.00
CA SER A 80 4.02 5.77 -6.71
C SER A 80 3.42 6.81 -7.66
N ILE A 81 2.95 6.38 -8.84
CA ILE A 81 2.32 7.28 -9.82
C ILE A 81 0.80 7.37 -9.65
N GLN A 82 0.22 6.58 -8.75
CA GLN A 82 -1.20 6.66 -8.46
C GLN A 82 -1.49 7.89 -7.59
N ASP A 83 -2.65 8.51 -7.80
CA ASP A 83 -3.10 9.64 -6.99
C ASP A 83 -3.66 9.15 -5.63
N LEU A 84 -2.72 8.83 -4.74
CA LEU A 84 -2.97 8.22 -3.44
C LEU A 84 -2.14 8.94 -2.37
N ALA A 85 -2.74 9.18 -1.20
CA ALA A 85 -1.99 9.63 -0.06
C ALA A 85 -1.38 8.42 0.66
N HIS A 86 -0.05 8.32 0.65
CA HIS A 86 0.71 7.25 1.28
C HIS A 86 1.32 7.71 2.61
N VAL A 87 1.09 6.95 3.68
CA VAL A 87 1.75 7.14 4.98
C VAL A 87 2.50 5.86 5.34
N VAL A 88 3.79 5.97 5.61
CA VAL A 88 4.63 4.84 6.04
C VAL A 88 5.30 5.19 7.35
N VAL A 89 4.99 4.43 8.40
CA VAL A 89 5.65 4.52 9.70
C VAL A 89 6.71 3.44 9.77
N VAL A 90 7.94 3.85 10.08
CA VAL A 90 9.09 2.94 10.26
C VAL A 90 9.60 3.09 11.68
N ALA A 91 9.50 2.02 12.47
CA ALA A 91 10.18 1.94 13.76
C ALA A 91 11.33 0.92 13.67
N ALA A 92 12.56 1.39 13.90
CA ALA A 92 13.75 0.56 13.95
C ALA A 92 14.90 1.23 14.73
N PRO A 93 15.62 0.50 15.61
CA PRO A 93 15.32 -0.87 16.03
C PRO A 93 14.09 -0.92 16.96
N VAL A 94 13.24 -1.93 16.80
CA VAL A 94 12.20 -2.23 17.79
C VAL A 94 12.76 -3.17 18.85
N ASP A 95 12.63 -2.78 20.12
CA ASP A 95 12.97 -3.64 21.26
C ASP A 95 11.91 -4.74 21.38
N PRO A 96 12.26 -6.03 21.25
CA PRO A 96 11.32 -7.14 21.39
C PRO A 96 10.68 -7.23 22.78
N ARG A 97 11.17 -6.49 23.78
CA ARG A 97 10.63 -6.45 25.15
C ARG A 97 9.63 -5.32 25.40
N ARG A 98 9.41 -4.41 24.44
CA ARG A 98 8.54 -3.22 24.59
C ARG A 98 7.30 -3.25 23.67
N GLN A 99 6.80 -4.44 23.34
CA GLN A 99 5.55 -4.64 22.61
C GLN A 99 4.48 -5.25 23.50
#